data_AF-A0A9E3N478-F1
#
_entry.id   AF-A0A9E3N478-F1
#
_cell.length_a   1.000
_cell.length_b   1.000
_cell.length_c   1.000
_cell.angle_alpha   90.00
_cell.angle_beta   90.00
_cell.angle_gamma   90.00
#
_symmetry.space_group_name_H-M   'P 1'
#
loop_
_entity.id
_entity.type
_entity.pdbx_description
1 polymer ?
#
loop_
_entity_poly.entity_id
_entity_poly.type
_entity_poly.pdbx_seq_one_letter_code
_entity_poly.pdbx_strand_id
1 'polypeptide(L)'
;MPSTAIPCLRYRDTPAAIDWLCEVFGFACQVAVPGIDGAIAHAQLTLGDGMIMLGSVSDEGEYGKVLVQPDEIKGRQTQTVYLQVDDADRVCERARNAGA
;
A
#
# COMPACT_ATOMS: atom_id res chain seq x y z
N MET A 1 -17.98 -0.87 -9.47
CA MET A 1 -18.69 -1.12 -8.18
C MET A 1 -17.74 -0.80 -7.04
N PRO A 2 -18.19 -0.33 -5.86
CA PRO A 2 -17.26 -0.13 -4.74
C PRO A 2 -16.64 -1.47 -4.32
N SER A 3 -15.37 -1.45 -3.92
CA SER A 3 -14.65 -2.64 -3.48
C SER A 3 -15.27 -3.21 -2.19
N THR A 4 -15.80 -4.43 -2.25
CA THR A 4 -16.44 -5.11 -1.09
C THR A 4 -15.43 -5.57 -0.04
N ALA A 5 -14.22 -5.92 -0.47
CA ALA A 5 -13.10 -6.30 0.40
C ALA A 5 -11.90 -5.44 0.03
N ILE A 6 -11.30 -4.80 1.02
CA ILE A 6 -10.24 -3.82 0.82
C ILE A 6 -9.01 -4.28 1.61
N PRO A 7 -7.92 -4.69 0.95
CA PRO A 7 -6.70 -5.05 1.65
C PRO A 7 -6.09 -3.79 2.31
N CYS A 8 -5.67 -3.95 3.56
CA CYS A 8 -5.03 -2.90 4.35
C CYS A 8 -3.53 -3.19 4.44
N LEU A 9 -2.70 -2.36 3.82
CA LEU A 9 -1.25 -2.51 3.82
C LEU A 9 -0.61 -1.48 4.76
N ARG A 10 0.59 -1.79 5.24
CA ARG A 10 1.36 -0.88 6.09
C ARG A 10 2.75 -0.64 5.54
N TYR A 11 3.21 0.59 5.65
CA TYR A 11 4.53 1.01 5.21
C TYR A 11 5.22 1.80 6.31
N ARG A 12 6.53 1.64 6.48
CA ARG A 12 7.32 2.49 7.39
C ARG A 12 7.31 3.93 6.90
N ASP A 13 7.52 4.12 5.60
CA ASP A 13 7.38 5.39 4.90
C ASP A 13 6.13 5.36 4.02
N THR A 14 4.98 5.65 4.62
CA THR A 14 3.69 5.63 3.88
C THR A 14 3.56 6.77 2.87
N PRO A 15 4.01 8.02 3.13
CA PRO A 15 4.04 9.06 2.11
C PRO A 15 4.79 8.63 0.84
N ALA A 16 6.03 8.13 0.98
CA ALA A 16 6.80 7.67 -0.18
C ALA A 16 6.12 6.48 -0.89
N ALA A 17 5.49 5.57 -0.13
CA ALA A 17 4.74 4.47 -0.72
C ALA A 17 3.52 4.93 -1.52
N ILE A 18 2.78 5.94 -1.04
CA ILE A 18 1.65 6.53 -1.77
C ILE A 18 2.13 7.08 -3.10
N ASP A 19 3.16 7.93 -3.08
CA ASP A 19 3.70 8.56 -4.28
C ASP A 19 4.15 7.50 -5.30
N TRP A 20 4.91 6.51 -4.84
CA TRP A 20 5.41 5.44 -5.70
C TRP A 20 4.29 4.58 -6.29
N LEU A 21 3.28 4.20 -5.50
CA LEU A 21 2.12 3.43 -6.00
C LEU A 21 1.31 4.23 -7.02
N CYS A 22 1.16 5.54 -6.81
CA CYS A 22 0.53 6.42 -7.77
C CYS A 22 1.32 6.51 -9.08
N GLU A 23 2.63 6.72 -9.01
CA GLU A 23 3.49 6.89 -10.20
C GLU A 23 3.68 5.59 -10.99
N VAL A 24 3.91 4.47 -10.31
CA VAL A 24 4.33 3.20 -10.93
C VAL A 24 3.14 2.36 -11.37
N PHE A 25 2.15 2.22 -10.48
CA PHE A 25 0.97 1.38 -10.72
C PHE A 25 -0.23 2.18 -11.24
N GLY A 26 -0.19 3.52 -11.16
CA GLY A 26 -1.28 4.37 -11.63
C GLY A 26 -2.44 4.46 -10.65
N PHE A 27 -2.21 4.19 -9.36
CA PHE A 27 -3.22 4.45 -8.34
C PHE A 27 -3.55 5.95 -8.27
N ALA A 28 -4.79 6.26 -7.92
CA ALA A 28 -5.21 7.61 -7.54
C ALA A 28 -5.40 7.66 -6.02
N CYS A 29 -4.70 8.59 -5.35
CA CYS A 29 -4.93 8.87 -3.94
C CYS A 29 -6.24 9.66 -3.79
N GLN A 30 -7.23 9.05 -3.14
CA GLN A 30 -8.53 9.68 -2.89
C GLN A 30 -8.52 10.47 -1.58
N VAL A 31 -7.90 9.88 -0.56
CA VAL A 31 -7.82 10.43 0.79
C VAL A 31 -6.47 10.06 1.38
N ALA A 32 -5.82 11.02 2.03
CA ALA A 32 -4.67 10.78 2.91
C ALA A 32 -4.89 11.58 4.20
N VAL A 33 -5.07 10.87 5.31
CA VAL A 33 -5.26 11.45 6.64
C VAL A 33 -3.90 11.52 7.33
N PRO A 34 -3.40 12.73 7.67
CA PRO A 34 -2.14 12.88 8.34
C PRO A 34 -2.19 12.26 9.74
N GLY A 35 -1.12 11.58 10.11
CA GLY A 35 -0.84 11.13 11.47
C GLY A 35 0.15 12.08 12.18
N ILE A 36 0.69 11.61 13.29
CA ILE A 36 1.72 12.32 14.07
C ILE A 36 3.07 12.23 13.34
N ASP A 37 3.88 13.28 13.42
CA ASP A 37 5.26 13.31 12.91
C ASP A 37 5.42 12.92 11.43
N GLY A 38 4.47 13.33 10.58
CA GLY A 38 4.52 13.06 9.13
C GLY A 38 4.09 11.64 8.74
N ALA A 39 3.63 10.83 9.69
CA ALA A 39 3.00 9.55 9.41
C ALA A 39 1.67 9.73 8.66
N ILE A 40 1.14 8.62 8.13
CA ILE A 40 -0.22 8.54 7.59
C ILE A 40 -1.03 7.66 8.52
N ALA A 41 -2.04 8.23 9.17
CA ALA A 41 -2.97 7.47 9.99
C ALA A 41 -3.80 6.51 9.14
N HIS A 42 -4.24 7.00 7.97
CA HIS A 42 -5.03 6.24 7.01
C HIS A 42 -4.98 6.91 5.63
N ALA A 43 -4.80 6.15 4.57
CA ALA A 43 -4.98 6.61 3.20
C ALA A 43 -5.79 5.60 2.37
N GLN A 44 -6.50 6.11 1.37
CA GLN A 44 -7.32 5.34 0.44
C GLN A 44 -6.82 5.60 -0.98
N LEU A 45 -6.38 4.52 -1.65
CA LEU A 45 -5.91 4.56 -3.02
C LEU A 45 -6.80 3.68 -3.91
N THR A 46 -7.10 4.15 -5.11
CA THR A 46 -7.96 3.46 -6.08
C THR A 46 -7.24 3.17 -7.38
N LEU A 47 -7.50 2.02 -7.99
CA LEU A 47 -7.03 1.65 -9.33
C LEU A 47 -8.22 1.04 -10.09
N GLY A 48 -8.73 1.75 -11.10
CA GLY A 48 -10.01 1.42 -11.73
C GLY A 48 -11.13 1.35 -10.68
N ASP A 49 -11.82 0.21 -10.62
CA ASP A 49 -12.88 -0.07 -9.64
C ASP A 49 -12.36 -0.65 -8.31
N GLY A 50 -11.05 -0.93 -8.22
CA GLY A 50 -10.37 -1.49 -7.06
C GLY A 50 -9.91 -0.43 -6.05
N MET A 51 -9.75 -0.85 -4.80
CA MET A 51 -9.27 0.01 -3.70
C MET A 51 -8.31 -0.75 -2.79
N ILE A 52 -7.33 -0.02 -2.26
CA ILE A 52 -6.48 -0.45 -1.15
C ILE A 52 -6.49 0.63 -0.06
N MET A 53 -6.26 0.23 1.18
CA MET A 53 -6.03 1.16 2.30
C MET A 53 -4.60 1.05 2.78
N LEU A 54 -3.98 2.18 3.08
CA LEU A 54 -2.62 2.28 3.59
C LEU A 54 -2.61 2.93 4.98
N GLY A 55 -1.62 2.59 5.79
CA GLY A 55 -1.32 3.30 7.02
C GLY A 55 0.12 3.08 7.45
N SER A 56 0.66 4.01 8.24
CA SER A 56 2.02 3.87 8.77
C SER A 56 2.14 2.71 9.75
N VAL A 57 3.32 2.08 9.76
CA VAL A 57 3.69 1.13 10.82
C VAL A 57 3.70 1.86 12.18
N SER A 58 3.13 1.22 13.19
CA SER A 58 2.84 1.75 14.53
C SER A 58 2.32 0.62 15.42
N ASP A 59 2.76 0.59 16.67
CA ASP A 59 2.37 -0.38 17.70
C ASP A 59 1.44 0.22 18.75
N GLU A 60 0.96 1.45 18.53
CA GLU A 60 0.13 2.18 19.49
C GLU A 60 -1.27 1.56 19.65
N GLY A 61 -1.77 0.84 18.63
CA GLY A 61 -3.06 0.15 18.64
C GLY A 61 -2.94 -1.38 18.62
N GLU A 62 -3.97 -2.05 19.14
CA GLU A 62 -4.04 -3.53 19.19
C GLU A 62 -3.88 -4.19 17.82
N TYR A 63 -4.39 -3.56 16.77
CA TYR A 63 -4.21 -4.04 15.39
C TYR A 63 -2.73 -4.05 14.97
N GLY A 64 -1.96 -3.02 15.37
CA GLY A 64 -0.55 -2.92 15.00
C GLY A 64 0.29 -4.00 15.66
N LYS A 65 0.02 -4.30 16.92
CA LYS A 65 0.74 -5.29 17.75
C LYS A 65 0.67 -6.72 17.24
N VAL A 66 -0.33 -7.04 16.41
CA VAL A 66 -0.54 -8.39 15.85
C VAL A 66 -0.06 -8.51 14.41
N LEU A 67 0.45 -7.43 13.82
CA LEU A 67 1.03 -7.42 12.49
C LEU A 67 2.56 -7.47 12.57
N VAL A 68 3.17 -7.96 11.50
CA VAL A 68 4.63 -8.06 11.37
C VAL A 68 5.03 -7.60 9.97
N GLN A 69 6.13 -6.87 9.86
CA GLN A 69 6.68 -6.40 8.60
C GLN A 69 7.60 -7.47 7.97
N PRO A 70 7.72 -7.55 6.63
CA PRO A 70 8.54 -8.55 5.97
C PRO A 70 10.00 -8.59 6.45
N ASP A 71 10.62 -7.43 6.69
CA ASP A 71 11.98 -7.31 7.19
C ASP A 71 12.17 -7.95 8.58
N GLU A 72 11.12 -7.99 9.39
CA GLU A 72 11.13 -8.59 10.73
C GLU A 72 11.04 -10.12 10.68
N ILE A 73 10.61 -10.70 9.56
CA ILE A 73 10.40 -12.15 9.39
C ILE A 73 11.12 -12.75 8.17
N LYS A 74 12.30 -12.22 7.83
CA LYS A 74 13.18 -12.73 6.76
C LYS A 74 12.51 -12.69 5.37
N GLY A 75 11.80 -11.61 5.07
CA GLY A 75 11.15 -11.36 3.78
C GLY A 75 9.88 -12.18 3.53
N ARG A 76 9.39 -12.94 4.53
CA ARG A 76 8.15 -13.70 4.39
C ARG A 76 6.94 -12.77 4.50
N GLN A 77 5.89 -13.06 3.74
CA GLN A 77 4.60 -12.37 3.87
C GLN A 77 3.45 -13.30 3.48
N THR A 78 2.36 -13.27 4.25
CA THR A 78 1.13 -14.04 3.98
C THR A 78 0.02 -13.16 3.39
N GLN A 79 0.16 -11.85 3.48
CA GLN A 79 -0.76 -10.88 2.91
C GLN A 79 -0.35 -10.54 1.48
N THR A 80 -1.24 -10.79 0.52
CA THR A 80 -1.01 -10.46 -0.88
C THR A 80 -2.17 -9.63 -1.43
N VAL A 81 -1.87 -8.84 -2.46
CA VAL A 81 -2.87 -8.14 -3.27
C VAL A 81 -2.64 -8.57 -4.70
N TYR A 82 -3.71 -9.02 -5.36
CA TYR A 82 -3.67 -9.33 -6.78
C TYR A 82 -4.28 -8.17 -7.55
N LEU A 83 -3.52 -7.60 -8.48
CA LEU A 83 -3.97 -6.52 -9.34
C LEU A 83 -4.26 -7.07 -10.73
N GLN A 84 -5.48 -6.85 -11.21
CA GLN A 84 -5.82 -7.05 -12.61
C GLN A 84 -5.51 -5.76 -13.37
N VAL A 85 -4.64 -5.87 -14.37
CA VAL A 85 -4.17 -4.76 -15.21
C VAL A 85 -4.19 -5.19 -16.67
N ASP A 86 -4.27 -4.23 -17.58
CA ASP A 86 -4.33 -4.51 -19.03
C ASP A 86 -3.02 -5.14 -19.56
N ASP A 87 -1.88 -4.71 -19.02
CA ASP A 87 -0.54 -5.17 -19.43
C ASP A 87 0.36 -5.35 -18.19
N ALA A 88 0.43 -6.59 -17.71
CA ALA A 88 1.20 -6.93 -16.51
C ALA A 88 2.71 -6.82 -16.74
N ASP A 89 3.20 -7.10 -17.96
CA ASP A 89 4.62 -7.03 -18.28
C ASP A 89 5.10 -5.58 -18.22
N ARG A 90 4.34 -4.65 -18.80
CA ARG A 90 4.63 -3.22 -18.74
C ARG A 90 4.60 -2.68 -17.31
N VAL A 91 3.63 -3.10 -16.49
CA VAL A 91 3.58 -2.72 -15.08
C VAL A 91 4.81 -3.25 -14.34
N CYS A 92 5.19 -4.50 -14.58
CA CYS A 92 6.36 -5.13 -13.96
C CYS A 92 7.67 -4.43 -14.36
N GLU A 93 7.83 -4.05 -15.62
CA GLU A 93 8.98 -3.28 -16.10
C GLU A 93 9.08 -1.91 -15.41
N ARG A 94 7.97 -1.16 -15.32
CA ARG A 94 7.95 0.12 -14.60
C ARG A 94 8.34 -0.04 -13.14
N ALA A 95 7.82 -1.07 -12.46
CA ALA A 95 8.14 -1.32 -11.07
C ALA A 95 9.62 -1.60 -10.85
N ARG A 96 10.23 -2.46 -11.68
CA ARG A 96 11.68 -2.74 -11.62
C ARG A 96 12.52 -1.49 -11.87
N ASN A 97 12.16 -0.69 -12.87
CA ASN A 97 12.85 0.57 -13.16
C ASN A 97 12.72 1.61 -12.03
N ALA A 98 11.68 1.49 -11.20
CA ALA A 98 11.45 2.32 -10.03
C ALA A 98 12.00 1.72 -8.71
N GLY A 99 12.83 0.67 -8.80
CA GLY A 99 13.57 0.12 -7.66
C GLY A 99 12.88 -1.00 -6.87
N ALA A 100 11.82 -1.62 -7.43
CA ALA A 100 11.23 -2.84 -6.87
C ALA A 100 12.12 -4.09 -7.06
#